data_AF-A0A8C8ZS15-F1
#
_entry.id   AF-A0A8C8ZS15-F1
#
_cell.length_a   1.000
_cell.length_b   1.000
_cell.length_c   1.000
_cell.angle_alpha   90.00
_cell.angle_beta   90.00
_cell.angle_gamma   90.00
#
_symmetry.space_group_name_H-M   'P 1'
#
loop_
_entity.id
_entity.type
_entity.pdbx_description
1 polymer ?
#
loop_
_entity_poly.entity_id
_entity_poly.type
_entity_poly.pdbx_seq_one_letter_code
_entity_poly.pdbx_strand_id
1 'polypeptide(L)'
;MTNTKGKRRGTRYMFSRPFRKHGVVPLATYMRIYKKGDIVDIKGMGTVQKGMPHKCYHGKTGRVYNVTQHAIGIVVNKQVKAFSCQQNTTTYPLRLSKSHLSAAFISITKQH
;
A
#
# COMPACT_ATOMS: atom_id res chain seq x y z
N MET A 1 25.55 -17.12 13.64
CA MET A 1 24.49 -17.13 12.60
C MET A 1 24.30 -15.74 12.01
N THR A 2 24.76 -15.52 10.78
CA THR A 2 24.60 -14.25 10.04
C THR A 2 23.31 -14.27 9.25
N ASN A 3 22.37 -13.41 9.63
CA ASN A 3 21.10 -13.29 8.94
C ASN A 3 21.20 -12.25 7.80
N THR A 4 20.86 -12.66 6.57
CA THR A 4 20.93 -11.79 5.39
C THR A 4 19.94 -10.63 5.47
N LYS A 5 20.44 -9.39 5.50
CA LYS A 5 19.63 -8.15 5.64
C LYS A 5 19.10 -7.59 4.31
N GLY A 6 18.73 -8.47 3.37
CA GLY A 6 18.24 -8.04 2.05
C GLY A 6 16.85 -7.39 2.09
N LYS A 7 16.62 -6.40 1.21
CA LYS A 7 15.34 -5.66 1.08
C LYS A 7 14.12 -6.56 0.87
N ARG A 8 14.31 -7.74 0.27
CA ARG A 8 13.24 -8.73 -0.04
C ARG A 8 13.41 -10.05 0.71
N ARG A 9 14.14 -10.06 1.82
CA ARG A 9 14.34 -11.28 2.61
C ARG A 9 13.01 -11.76 3.20
N GLY A 10 12.68 -13.04 3.02
CA GLY A 10 11.48 -13.67 3.61
C GLY A 10 10.16 -13.27 2.94
N THR A 11 10.17 -12.82 1.69
CA THR A 11 8.95 -12.33 1.00
C THR A 11 8.44 -13.28 -0.08
N ARG A 12 8.79 -14.58 -0.02
CA ARG A 12 8.44 -15.59 -1.03
C ARG A 12 6.93 -15.63 -1.30
N TYR A 13 6.12 -15.67 -0.24
CA TYR A 13 4.66 -15.73 -0.33
C TYR A 13 3.97 -14.36 -0.19
N MET A 14 4.65 -13.35 0.37
CA MET A 14 4.03 -12.04 0.62
C MET A 14 3.77 -11.25 -0.66
N PHE A 15 4.64 -11.38 -1.65
CA PHE A 15 4.52 -10.68 -2.94
C PHE A 15 4.12 -11.62 -4.09
N SER A 16 3.90 -12.90 -3.80
CA SER A 16 3.43 -13.85 -4.81
C SER A 16 2.00 -13.50 -5.23
N ARG A 17 1.68 -13.80 -6.48
CA ARG A 17 0.31 -13.66 -6.99
C ARG A 17 -0.43 -14.97 -6.78
N PRO A 18 -1.73 -14.91 -6.46
CA PRO A 18 -2.53 -16.11 -6.31
C PRO A 18 -2.69 -16.82 -7.66
N PHE A 19 -3.01 -18.10 -7.58
CA PHE A 19 -3.20 -18.96 -8.74
C PHE A 19 -4.18 -18.34 -9.74
N ARG A 20 -3.86 -18.47 -11.05
CA ARG A 20 -4.63 -17.91 -12.17
C ARG A 20 -4.81 -16.39 -12.16
N LYS A 21 -4.06 -15.66 -11.33
CA LYS A 21 -4.02 -14.19 -11.37
C LYS A 21 -2.66 -13.69 -11.80
N HIS A 22 -1.86 -14.47 -12.53
CA HIS A 22 -0.58 -14.01 -13.08
C HIS A 22 -0.81 -13.06 -14.28
N GLY A 23 0.25 -12.39 -14.75
CA GLY A 23 0.19 -11.49 -15.90
C GLY A 23 0.05 -9.99 -15.55
N VAL A 24 -0.29 -9.21 -16.56
CA VAL A 24 -0.33 -7.74 -16.50
C VAL A 24 -1.42 -7.25 -15.54
N VAL A 25 -1.18 -6.11 -14.89
CA VAL A 25 -2.14 -5.47 -13.99
C VAL A 25 -3.27 -4.85 -14.82
N PRO A 26 -4.56 -5.04 -14.46
CA PRO A 26 -5.67 -4.47 -15.21
C PRO A 26 -5.63 -2.94 -15.16
N LEU A 27 -6.00 -2.30 -16.27
CA LEU A 27 -5.99 -0.84 -16.47
C LEU A 27 -6.80 -0.07 -15.43
N ALA A 28 -7.86 -0.67 -14.91
CA ALA A 28 -8.68 -0.12 -13.84
C ALA A 28 -7.88 0.23 -12.56
N THR A 29 -6.69 -0.35 -12.36
CA THR A 29 -5.84 0.00 -11.22
C THR A 29 -5.14 1.35 -11.42
N TYR A 30 -4.76 1.66 -12.65
CA TYR A 30 -4.05 2.91 -13.00
C TYR A 30 -5.00 4.09 -13.13
N MET A 31 -6.22 3.86 -13.64
CA MET A 31 -7.24 4.91 -13.83
C MET A 31 -7.93 5.34 -12.53
N ARG A 32 -7.56 4.78 -11.37
CA ARG A 32 -8.13 5.20 -10.09
C ARG A 32 -7.62 6.58 -9.71
N ILE A 33 -8.56 7.49 -9.48
CA ILE A 33 -8.27 8.85 -9.02
C ILE A 33 -8.09 8.83 -7.51
N TYR A 34 -6.97 9.37 -7.04
CA TYR A 34 -6.64 9.55 -5.63
C TYR A 34 -6.49 11.04 -5.33
N LYS A 35 -7.01 11.47 -4.18
CA LYS A 35 -6.87 12.84 -3.67
C LYS A 35 -6.00 12.83 -2.42
N LYS A 36 -5.40 13.99 -2.11
CA LYS A 36 -4.70 14.18 -0.82
C LYS A 36 -5.71 14.01 0.31
N GLY A 37 -5.31 13.31 1.38
CA GLY A 37 -6.19 12.99 2.51
C GLY A 37 -6.98 11.69 2.38
N ASP A 38 -7.02 11.05 1.19
CA ASP A 38 -7.66 9.75 1.02
C ASP A 38 -6.97 8.68 1.89
N ILE A 39 -7.78 7.79 2.46
CA ILE A 39 -7.30 6.64 3.23
C ILE A 39 -7.13 5.46 2.29
N VAL A 40 -5.91 4.94 2.24
CA VAL A 40 -5.48 3.96 1.24
C VAL A 40 -4.70 2.81 1.87
N ASP A 41 -4.89 1.60 1.34
CA ASP A 41 -4.19 0.40 1.80
C ASP A 41 -2.98 0.07 0.92
N ILE A 42 -1.83 -0.18 1.54
CA ILE A 42 -0.59 -0.50 0.82
C ILE A 42 -0.50 -2.00 0.57
N LYS A 43 -0.63 -2.40 -0.70
CA LYS A 43 -0.43 -3.80 -1.13
C LYS A 43 0.66 -3.91 -2.19
N GLY A 44 1.74 -4.59 -1.85
CA GLY A 44 2.82 -4.89 -2.80
C GLY A 44 2.44 -6.03 -3.75
N MET A 45 2.71 -5.86 -5.04
CA MET A 45 2.48 -6.88 -6.07
C MET A 45 3.79 -7.23 -6.78
N GLY A 46 4.08 -8.53 -6.95
CA GLY A 46 5.32 -8.98 -7.60
C GLY A 46 5.47 -8.61 -9.08
N THR A 47 4.41 -8.18 -9.77
CA THR A 47 4.44 -7.84 -11.20
C THR A 47 5.08 -6.49 -11.49
N VAL A 48 5.06 -5.56 -10.54
CA VAL A 48 5.65 -4.23 -10.70
C VAL A 48 6.80 -4.11 -9.72
N GLN A 49 8.03 -4.12 -10.25
CA GLN A 49 9.23 -4.12 -9.43
C GLN A 49 9.62 -2.70 -8.98
N LYS A 50 9.42 -1.70 -9.84
CA LYS A 50 9.75 -0.30 -9.57
C LYS A 50 8.81 0.26 -8.51
N GLY A 51 9.39 0.99 -7.54
CA GLY A 51 8.74 1.62 -6.37
C GLY A 51 7.74 0.74 -5.62
N MET A 52 8.04 -0.56 -5.58
CA MET A 52 7.36 -1.47 -4.69
C MET A 52 7.75 -1.14 -3.23
N PRO A 53 6.78 -1.06 -2.30
CA PRO A 53 7.06 -0.77 -0.90
C PRO A 53 7.91 -1.87 -0.25
N HIS A 54 8.62 -1.49 0.82
CA HIS A 54 9.29 -2.46 1.69
C HIS A 54 8.25 -3.33 2.42
N LYS A 55 8.62 -4.59 2.72
CA LYS A 55 7.72 -5.58 3.33
C LYS A 55 7.05 -5.13 4.64
N CYS A 56 7.69 -4.24 5.40
CA CYS A 56 7.13 -3.74 6.66
C CYS A 56 5.91 -2.82 6.50
N TYR A 57 5.62 -2.38 5.27
CA TYR A 57 4.45 -1.56 4.95
C TYR A 57 3.33 -2.35 4.29
N HIS A 58 3.55 -3.63 3.98
CA HIS A 58 2.54 -4.46 3.37
C HIS A 58 1.35 -4.63 4.32
N GLY A 59 0.13 -4.41 3.83
CA GLY A 59 -1.10 -4.54 4.61
C GLY A 59 -1.35 -3.39 5.59
N LYS A 60 -0.58 -2.30 5.51
CA LYS A 60 -0.83 -1.11 6.31
C LYS A 60 -1.71 -0.13 5.58
N THR A 61 -2.62 0.49 6.33
CA THR A 61 -3.43 1.60 5.88
C THR A 61 -2.72 2.91 6.22
N GLY A 62 -2.76 3.88 5.30
CA GLY A 62 -2.17 5.19 5.48
C GLY A 62 -2.99 6.28 4.81
N ARG A 63 -2.53 7.53 4.97
CA ARG A 63 -3.14 8.71 4.35
C ARG A 63 -2.26 9.22 3.22
N VAL A 64 -2.88 9.63 2.11
CA VAL A 64 -2.16 10.24 0.99
C VAL A 64 -1.68 11.63 1.37
N TYR A 65 -0.37 11.87 1.33
CA TYR A 65 0.22 13.21 1.55
C TYR A 65 0.49 13.95 0.25
N ASN A 66 0.97 13.24 -0.77
CA ASN A 66 1.31 13.82 -2.06
C ASN A 66 0.94 12.90 -3.21
N VAL A 67 0.57 13.50 -4.33
CA VAL A 67 0.27 12.81 -5.58
C VAL A 67 1.26 13.32 -6.61
N THR A 68 2.03 12.42 -7.20
CA THR A 68 2.97 12.70 -8.30
C THR A 68 2.43 12.09 -9.59
N GLN A 69 3.06 12.39 -10.73
CA GLN A 69 2.61 11.94 -12.05
C GLN A 69 2.43 10.42 -12.16
N HIS A 70 3.28 9.63 -11.50
CA HIS A 70 3.26 8.16 -11.59
C HIS A 70 3.15 7.45 -10.24
N ALA A 71 3.33 8.15 -9.12
CA ALA A 71 3.37 7.55 -7.80
C ALA A 71 2.58 8.35 -6.77
N ILE A 72 2.21 7.67 -5.69
CA ILE A 72 1.46 8.23 -4.59
C ILE A 72 2.33 8.15 -3.33
N GLY A 73 2.48 9.29 -2.68
CA GLY A 73 3.10 9.40 -1.38
C GLY A 73 2.09 9.13 -0.27
N ILE A 74 2.39 8.16 0.59
CA ILE A 74 1.52 7.74 1.69
C ILE A 74 2.27 7.87 3.02
N VAL A 75 1.63 8.49 4.01
CA VAL A 75 2.11 8.52 5.40
C VAL A 75 1.54 7.31 6.11
N VAL A 76 2.44 6.52 6.70
CA VAL A 76 2.09 5.31 7.45
C VAL A 76 2.77 5.33 8.81
N ASN A 77 2.01 4.93 9.83
CA ASN A 77 2.56 4.74 11.15
C ASN A 77 3.23 3.37 11.23
N LYS A 78 4.53 3.35 11.52
CA LYS A 78 5.30 2.15 11.76
C LYS A 78 5.64 2.05 13.23
N GLN A 79 5.19 0.98 13.86
CA GLN A 79 5.60 0.63 15.21
C GLN A 79 7.05 0.12 15.19
N VAL A 80 7.87 0.68 16.06
CA VAL A 80 9.27 0.30 16.29
C VAL A 80 9.44 0.17 17.79
N LYS A 81 9.42 -1.07 18.28
CA LYS A 81 9.44 -1.38 19.71
C LYS A 81 8.31 -0.62 20.42
N ALA A 82 8.63 0.19 21.43
CA ALA A 82 7.67 0.97 22.20
C ALA A 82 7.19 2.26 21.50
N PHE A 83 7.84 2.69 20.42
CA PHE A 83 7.55 3.97 19.77
C PHE A 83 6.89 3.78 18.42
N SER A 84 5.94 4.66 18.11
CA SER A 84 5.40 4.79 16.77
C SER A 84 6.16 5.88 16.02
N CYS A 85 6.66 5.56 14.83
CA CYS A 85 7.28 6.53 13.94
C CYS A 85 6.40 6.70 12.70
N GLN A 86 6.11 7.95 12.34
CA GLN A 86 5.49 8.24 11.05
C GLN A 86 6.57 8.10 9.96
N GLN A 87 6.30 7.28 8.96
CA GLN A 87 7.20 7.13 7.82
C GLN A 87 6.48 7.42 6.51
N ASN A 88 7.19 8.16 5.65
CA ASN A 88 6.72 8.51 4.32
C ASN A 88 7.12 7.37 3.39
N THR A 89 6.13 6.77 2.72
CA THR A 89 6.37 5.71 1.75
C THR A 89 5.82 6.15 0.40
N THR A 90 6.69 6.27 -0.59
CA THR A 90 6.30 6.53 -1.97
C THR A 90 6.05 5.19 -2.67
N THR A 91 4.84 4.98 -3.15
CA THR A 91 4.46 3.74 -3.85
C THR A 91 3.81 4.07 -5.18
N TYR A 92 4.15 3.31 -6.22
CA TYR A 92 3.35 3.31 -7.44
C TYR A 92 1.94 2.80 -7.10
N PRO A 93 0.89 3.32 -7.76
CA PRO A 93 -0.47 2.86 -7.54
C PRO A 93 -0.58 1.39 -7.89
N LEU A 94 -0.53 0.54 -6.86
CA LEU A 94 -0.65 -0.91 -6.95
C LEU A 94 -1.74 -1.32 -5.99
N ARG A 95 -2.95 -1.49 -6.56
CA ARG A 95 -4.20 -1.81 -5.87
C ARG A 95 -4.25 -1.18 -4.46
N LEU A 96 -4.16 0.15 -4.40
CA LEU A 96 -4.64 0.88 -3.24
C LEU A 96 -6.15 0.69 -3.23
N SER A 97 -6.65 -0.25 -2.41
CA SER A 97 -8.06 -0.24 -2.06
C SER A 97 -8.31 1.06 -1.33
N LYS A 98 -9.37 1.78 -1.74
CA LYS A 98 -10.01 2.71 -0.81
C LYS A 98 -10.40 1.87 0.40
N SER A 99 -9.96 2.24 1.58
CA SER A 99 -10.26 1.44 2.76
C SER A 99 -11.77 1.41 2.97
N HIS A 100 -12.34 0.19 3.00
CA HIS A 100 -13.77 -0.01 3.23
C HIS A 100 -14.24 0.52 4.58
N LEU A 101 -13.31 0.67 5.53
CA LEU A 101 -13.54 1.24 6.86
C LEU A 101 -14.08 2.68 6.80
N SER A 102 -13.54 3.52 5.92
CA SER A 102 -14.00 4.90 5.78
C SER A 102 -15.32 4.99 5.02
N ALA A 103 -15.51 4.17 3.99
CA ALA A 103 -16.75 4.12 3.22
C ALA A 103 -17.93 3.69 4.10
N ALA A 104 -17.74 2.66 4.94
CA ALA A 104 -18.73 2.20 5.90
C ALA A 104 -19.05 3.27 6.97
N PHE A 105 -18.02 3.95 7.50
CA PHE A 105 -18.23 5.02 8.47
C PHE A 105 -18.99 6.21 7.89
N ILE A 106 -18.62 6.67 6.68
CA ILE A 106 -19.29 7.79 6.00
C ILE A 106 -20.74 7.44 5.64
N SER A 107 -21.03 6.18 5.28
CA SER A 107 -22.42 5.76 5.05
C SER A 107 -23.25 5.80 6.32
N ILE A 108 -22.66 5.48 7.48
CA ILE A 108 -23.36 5.54 8.78
C ILE A 108 -23.60 7.00 9.20
N THR A 109 -22.61 7.89 9.10
CA THR A 109 -22.78 9.30 9.50
C THR A 109 -23.68 10.12 8.59
N LYS A 110 -23.98 9.63 7.38
CA LYS A 110 -24.96 10.27 6.48
C LYS A 110 -26.40 9.78 6.72
N GLN A 111 -26.57 8.70 7.48
CA GLN A 111 -27.88 8.15 7.85
C GLN A 111 -28.44 8.78 9.14
N HIS A 112 -27.61 9.55 9.85
CA HIS A 112 -27.99 10.40 10.98
C HIS A 112 -27.91 11.88 10.56
#